data_AF-A0A1W9P8F9-F1
#
_entry.id   AF-A0A1W9P8F9-F1
#
_cell.length_a   1.000
_cell.length_b   1.000
_cell.length_c   1.000
_cell.angle_alpha   90.00
_cell.angle_beta   90.00
_cell.angle_gamma   90.00
#
_symmetry.space_group_name_H-M   'P 1'
#
loop_
_entity.id
_entity.type
_entity.pdbx_description
1 polymer ?
#
loop_
_entity_poly.entity_id
_entity_poly.type
_entity_poly.pdbx_seq_one_letter_code
_entity_poly.pdbx_strand_id
1 'polypeptide(L)'
;MYPIPQQKNPFATRINAYGRNYGKSLTSHLHSRTPRFGKYPSNTELEQIKKETTKLLPLAIDALTFFSKLNVPDVSKSEKDITFMCLNSGDEFGFVGDSVLISPKEERDVEEYKQLTNERVVPYSFAKHSMYKGKSFTVGALARVNLLKERLSGDAKKRLKKIYNKNWQQNPLYNNHAQLIEIIYCLERIPKIVNIIKRLKNPKVGKEKSLTGEATGAVEAPRGTLYHHFALKNGRIVSADIITPTDQNLDEMERFLKITAENLLAEKSSELTQKLEMVVRAFDPCISCSAHFIKVNKK
;
A
#
# COMPACT_ATOMS: atom_id res chain seq x y z
N MET A 1 9.32 -28.03 -14.44
CA MET A 1 9.41 -27.09 -13.29
C MET A 1 10.89 -27.00 -12.93
N TYR A 2 11.63 -26.05 -13.51
CA TYR A 2 13.05 -25.88 -13.21
C TYR A 2 13.19 -25.27 -11.82
N PRO A 3 13.92 -25.90 -10.89
CA PRO A 3 14.17 -25.31 -9.58
C PRO A 3 15.10 -24.11 -9.77
N ILE A 4 14.55 -22.90 -9.67
CA ILE A 4 15.36 -21.69 -9.54
C ILE A 4 16.12 -21.85 -8.21
N PRO A 5 17.47 -21.87 -8.21
CA PRO A 5 18.23 -21.98 -6.98
C PRO A 5 17.84 -20.84 -6.06
N GLN A 6 17.33 -21.14 -4.87
CA GLN A 6 17.12 -20.15 -3.81
C GLN A 6 18.48 -19.68 -3.27
N GLN A 7 19.26 -18.95 -4.08
CA GLN A 7 20.23 -18.05 -3.49
C GLN A 7 19.43 -16.97 -2.75
N LYS A 8 19.44 -17.05 -1.42
CA LYS A 8 18.80 -16.05 -0.56
C LYS A 8 19.36 -14.68 -0.92
N ASN A 9 18.58 -13.86 -1.63
CA ASN A 9 18.96 -12.50 -1.93
C ASN A 9 19.21 -11.79 -0.59
N PRO A 10 20.45 -11.32 -0.32
CA PRO A 10 20.81 -10.78 0.98
C PRO A 10 20.02 -9.51 1.31
N PHE A 11 19.60 -8.74 0.30
CA PHE A 11 18.73 -7.59 0.52
C PHE A 11 17.32 -8.01 0.96
N ALA A 12 16.65 -8.88 0.18
CA ALA A 12 15.29 -9.31 0.48
C ALA A 12 15.17 -9.99 1.86
N THR A 13 16.16 -10.78 2.23
CA THR A 13 16.18 -11.46 3.54
C THR A 13 16.37 -10.46 4.68
N ARG A 14 17.30 -9.50 4.53
CA ARG A 14 17.62 -8.50 5.56
C ARG A 14 16.50 -7.48 5.75
N ILE A 15 15.90 -6.98 4.68
CA ILE A 15 14.80 -6.00 4.78
C ILE A 15 13.55 -6.62 5.41
N ASN A 16 13.24 -7.89 5.09
CA ASN A 16 12.12 -8.60 5.69
C ASN A 16 12.36 -8.89 7.18
N ALA A 17 13.57 -9.36 7.53
CA ALA A 17 13.94 -9.55 8.94
C ALA A 17 13.84 -8.24 9.73
N TYR A 18 14.34 -7.14 9.16
CA TYR A 18 14.23 -5.80 9.74
C TYR A 18 12.77 -5.39 9.96
N GLY A 19 11.93 -5.47 8.93
CA GLY A 19 10.51 -5.10 9.02
C GLY A 19 9.75 -5.90 10.09
N ARG A 20 9.99 -7.22 10.19
CA ARG A 20 9.36 -8.06 11.22
C ARG A 20 9.83 -7.71 12.63
N ASN A 21 11.13 -7.51 12.83
CA ASN A 21 11.67 -7.16 14.14
C ASN A 21 11.19 -5.77 14.59
N TYR A 22 11.19 -4.81 13.66
CA TYR A 22 10.68 -3.47 13.88
C TYR A 22 9.19 -3.47 14.24
N GLY A 23 8.36 -4.19 13.48
CA GLY A 23 6.92 -4.31 13.74
C GLY A 23 6.62 -4.91 15.11
N LYS A 24 7.32 -5.98 15.51
CA LYS A 24 7.17 -6.59 16.84
C LYS A 24 7.60 -5.65 17.97
N SER A 25 8.70 -4.94 17.80
CA SER A 25 9.20 -3.98 18.80
C SER A 25 8.25 -2.80 18.97
N LEU A 26 7.65 -2.26 17.92
CA LEU A 26 6.70 -1.15 18.05
C LEU A 26 5.34 -1.58 18.61
N THR A 27 4.84 -2.74 18.20
CA THR A 27 3.51 -3.21 18.64
C THR A 27 3.45 -3.55 20.13
N SER A 28 4.57 -3.96 20.73
CA SER A 28 4.66 -4.17 22.19
C SER A 28 4.49 -2.89 23.02
N HIS A 29 4.59 -1.72 22.38
CA HIS A 29 4.47 -0.42 23.00
C HIS A 29 3.06 0.20 22.87
N LEU A 30 2.14 -0.48 22.17
CA LEU A 30 0.75 -0.06 22.05
C LEU A 30 0.00 -0.27 23.37
N HIS A 31 -0.91 0.64 23.68
CA HIS A 31 -1.78 0.53 24.84
C HIS A 31 -2.81 -0.58 24.61
N SER A 32 -3.03 -1.42 25.63
CA SER A 32 -3.86 -2.62 25.52
C SER A 32 -5.33 -2.36 25.21
N ARG A 33 -5.84 -1.16 25.50
CA ARG A 33 -7.27 -0.81 25.36
C ARG A 33 -7.55 0.26 24.31
N THR A 34 -6.52 0.94 23.80
CA THR A 34 -6.69 2.07 22.87
C THR A 34 -5.66 1.98 21.76
N PRO A 35 -5.97 2.38 20.51
CA PRO A 35 -5.03 2.34 19.38
C PRO A 35 -4.02 3.50 19.46
N ARG A 36 -3.34 3.65 20.60
CA ARG A 36 -2.34 4.68 20.90
C ARG A 36 -1.13 3.99 21.51
N PHE A 37 0.04 4.61 21.40
CA PHE A 37 1.18 4.19 22.21
C PHE A 37 0.85 4.35 23.70
N GLY A 38 1.14 3.33 24.51
CA GLY A 38 1.14 3.45 25.97
C GLY A 38 2.48 4.02 26.48
N LYS A 39 3.56 3.74 25.74
CA LYS A 39 4.91 4.26 25.97
C LYS A 39 5.61 4.36 24.61
N TYR A 40 6.53 5.31 24.42
CA TYR A 40 7.42 5.27 23.26
C TYR A 40 8.59 4.29 23.50
N PRO A 41 9.18 3.73 22.42
CA PRO A 41 10.39 2.91 22.53
C PRO A 41 11.53 3.67 23.21
N SER A 42 12.43 2.93 23.86
CA SER A 42 13.60 3.51 24.52
C SER A 42 14.57 4.15 23.52
N ASN A 43 15.40 5.08 23.99
CA ASN A 43 16.43 5.70 23.15
C ASN A 43 17.38 4.66 22.53
N THR A 44 17.71 3.60 23.26
CA THR A 44 18.56 2.50 22.76
C THR A 44 17.91 1.76 21.60
N GLU A 45 16.62 1.41 21.71
CA GLU A 45 15.86 0.77 20.63
C GLU A 45 15.78 1.68 19.40
N LEU A 46 15.48 2.97 19.61
CA LEU A 46 15.37 3.95 18.53
C LEU A 46 16.69 4.16 17.79
N GLU A 47 17.83 4.19 18.49
CA GLU A 47 19.15 4.28 17.85
C GLU A 47 19.52 2.99 17.10
N GLN A 48 19.14 1.82 17.62
CA GLN A 48 19.34 0.57 16.91
C GLN A 48 18.54 0.53 15.60
N ILE A 49 17.26 0.94 15.65
CA ILE A 49 16.40 1.08 14.46
C ILE A 49 17.08 1.97 13.43
N LYS A 50 17.53 3.16 13.84
CA LYS A 50 18.20 4.14 12.97
C LYS A 50 19.47 3.56 12.35
N LYS A 51 20.32 2.89 13.14
CA LYS A 51 21.57 2.25 12.67
C LYS A 51 21.30 1.16 11.64
N GLU A 52 20.28 0.35 11.83
CA GLU A 52 19.89 -0.70 10.89
C GLU A 52 19.33 -0.12 9.59
N THR A 53 18.49 0.91 9.67
CA THR A 53 17.98 1.62 8.49
C THR A 53 19.09 2.15 7.60
N THR A 54 20.10 2.81 8.18
CA THR A 54 21.24 3.37 7.42
C THR A 54 22.01 2.28 6.66
N LYS A 55 22.06 1.04 7.19
CA LYS A 55 22.70 -0.09 6.50
C LYS A 55 21.85 -0.67 5.36
N LEU A 56 20.53 -0.47 5.39
CA LEU A 56 19.60 -1.00 4.39
C LEU A 56 19.41 -0.05 3.20
N LEU A 57 19.54 1.26 3.41
CA LEU A 57 19.32 2.26 2.37
C LEU A 57 20.19 2.02 1.11
N PRO A 58 21.52 1.78 1.20
CA PRO A 58 22.33 1.47 0.01
C PRO A 58 21.84 0.22 -0.74
N LEU A 59 21.44 -0.83 -0.01
CA LEU A 59 20.95 -2.06 -0.61
C LEU A 59 19.62 -1.86 -1.36
N ALA A 60 18.74 -0.99 -0.85
CA ALA A 60 17.49 -0.64 -1.53
C ALA A 60 17.76 0.16 -2.81
N ILE A 61 18.77 1.05 -2.79
CA ILE A 61 19.20 1.80 -3.97
C ILE A 61 19.82 0.87 -5.02
N ASP A 62 20.62 -0.11 -4.60
CA ASP A 62 21.20 -1.12 -5.50
C ASP A 62 20.10 -2.00 -6.11
N ALA A 63 19.12 -2.42 -5.31
CA ALA A 63 17.95 -3.15 -5.79
C ALA A 63 17.18 -2.34 -6.84
N LEU A 64 16.91 -1.06 -6.60
CA LEU A 64 16.26 -0.20 -7.60
C LEU A 64 17.09 -0.06 -8.88
N THR A 65 18.41 0.07 -8.76
CA THR A 65 19.33 0.19 -9.91
C THR A 65 19.35 -1.08 -10.75
N PHE A 66 19.20 -2.25 -10.12
CA PHE A 66 19.01 -3.51 -10.82
C PHE A 66 17.63 -3.56 -11.50
N PHE A 67 16.56 -3.26 -10.77
CA PHE A 67 15.18 -3.30 -11.30
C PHE A 67 14.94 -2.29 -12.43
N SER A 68 15.63 -1.14 -12.43
CA SER A 68 15.53 -0.16 -13.50
C SER A 68 16.12 -0.64 -14.84
N LYS A 69 16.92 -1.71 -14.82
CA LYS A 69 17.47 -2.33 -16.04
C LYS A 69 16.57 -3.43 -16.59
N LEU A 70 15.57 -3.88 -15.84
CA LEU A 70 14.63 -4.89 -16.30
C LEU A 70 13.70 -4.29 -17.35
N ASN A 71 13.50 -5.03 -18.44
CA ASN A 71 12.51 -4.65 -19.42
C ASN A 71 11.10 -4.82 -18.81
N VAL A 72 10.28 -3.78 -18.87
CA VAL A 72 8.88 -3.83 -18.47
C VAL A 72 8.05 -4.07 -19.73
N PRO A 73 7.40 -5.24 -19.87
CA PRO A 73 6.64 -5.57 -21.07
C PRO A 73 5.52 -4.56 -21.35
N ASP A 74 5.43 -4.11 -22.60
CA ASP A 74 4.36 -3.23 -23.06
C ASP A 74 3.04 -3.98 -23.32
N VAL A 75 3.05 -5.31 -23.29
CA VAL A 75 1.85 -6.14 -23.50
C VAL A 75 0.74 -5.86 -22.49
N SER A 76 1.08 -5.33 -21.31
CA SER A 76 0.15 -4.92 -20.25
C SER A 76 -0.11 -3.41 -20.23
N LYS A 77 0.27 -2.68 -21.28
CA LYS A 77 0.06 -1.23 -21.37
C LYS A 77 -1.35 -0.93 -21.87
N SER A 78 -2.05 -0.07 -21.14
CA SER A 78 -3.35 0.49 -21.52
C SER A 78 -3.16 1.71 -22.42
N GLU A 79 -4.03 1.89 -23.41
CA GLU A 79 -4.09 3.11 -24.23
C GLU A 79 -4.55 4.33 -23.41
N LYS A 80 -5.37 4.09 -22.38
CA LYS A 80 -5.90 5.11 -21.47
C LYS A 80 -5.12 5.11 -20.16
N ASP A 81 -4.98 6.29 -19.58
CA ASP A 81 -4.37 6.43 -18.26
C ASP A 81 -5.23 5.77 -17.18
N ILE A 82 -4.55 5.19 -16.19
CA ILE A 82 -5.16 4.54 -15.03
C ILE A 82 -5.75 5.60 -14.11
N THR A 83 -6.93 5.33 -13.56
CA THR A 83 -7.49 6.14 -12.47
C THR A 83 -6.77 5.73 -11.18
N PHE A 84 -6.07 6.67 -10.55
CA PHE A 84 -5.32 6.42 -9.31
C PHE A 84 -6.03 7.04 -8.12
N MET A 85 -5.96 6.37 -6.97
CA MET A 85 -6.42 6.90 -5.69
C MET A 85 -5.38 6.71 -4.59
N CYS A 86 -5.19 7.72 -3.74
CA CYS A 86 -4.45 7.59 -2.49
C CYS A 86 -4.83 8.68 -1.48
N LEU A 87 -4.48 8.53 -0.21
CA LEU A 87 -4.65 9.57 0.79
C LEU A 87 -3.83 10.82 0.46
N ASN A 88 -4.42 11.99 0.75
CA ASN A 88 -3.74 13.27 0.71
C ASN A 88 -2.88 13.45 1.97
N SER A 89 -1.57 13.25 1.84
CA SER A 89 -0.64 13.38 2.97
C SER A 89 -0.20 14.81 3.29
N GLY A 90 -0.93 15.83 2.81
CA GLY A 90 -0.54 17.24 2.93
C GLY A 90 0.67 17.56 2.03
N ASP A 91 1.60 18.39 2.50
CA ASP A 91 2.68 18.92 1.64
C ASP A 91 3.84 17.94 1.39
N GLU A 92 4.00 16.92 2.24
CA GLU A 92 5.04 15.89 2.09
C GLU A 92 4.45 14.58 1.56
N PHE A 93 5.24 13.75 0.88
CA PHE A 93 4.85 12.37 0.59
C PHE A 93 4.60 11.61 1.90
N GLY A 94 3.50 10.88 2.02
CA GLY A 94 3.16 10.21 3.26
C GLY A 94 2.12 9.12 3.07
N PHE A 95 1.70 8.56 4.20
CA PHE A 95 0.85 7.36 4.25
C PHE A 95 -0.41 7.54 5.10
N VAL A 96 -0.66 8.77 5.58
CA VAL A 96 -1.79 9.13 6.45
C VAL A 96 -2.35 10.45 5.94
N GLY A 97 -3.67 10.58 5.96
CA GLY A 97 -4.40 11.77 5.57
C GLY A 97 -5.89 11.60 5.84
N ASP A 98 -6.61 12.72 5.87
CA ASP A 98 -8.06 12.76 6.14
C ASP A 98 -8.89 12.94 4.87
N SER A 99 -8.25 13.01 3.70
CA SER A 99 -8.90 13.07 2.40
C SER A 99 -8.19 12.16 1.38
N VAL A 100 -8.87 11.86 0.28
CA VAL A 100 -8.45 10.96 -0.80
C VAL A 100 -8.27 11.77 -2.07
N LEU A 101 -7.07 11.76 -2.64
CA LEU A 101 -6.76 12.29 -3.96
C LEU A 101 -7.13 11.26 -5.03
N ILE A 102 -7.76 11.74 -6.10
CA ILE A 102 -8.22 10.94 -7.23
C ILE A 102 -7.72 11.60 -8.52
N SER A 103 -7.06 10.83 -9.39
CA SER A 103 -6.64 11.36 -10.69
C SER A 103 -7.87 11.63 -11.59
N PRO A 104 -7.86 12.72 -12.39
CA PRO A 104 -6.75 13.66 -12.58
C PRO A 104 -6.66 14.77 -11.53
N LYS A 105 -7.77 15.26 -10.96
CA LYS A 105 -7.79 16.42 -10.03
C LYS A 105 -9.06 16.43 -9.18
N GLU A 106 -9.35 15.37 -8.45
CA GLU A 106 -10.44 15.35 -7.47
C GLU A 106 -9.89 15.02 -6.08
N GLU A 107 -10.50 15.60 -5.04
CA GLU A 107 -10.20 15.33 -3.64
C GLU A 107 -11.51 15.17 -2.89
N ARG A 108 -11.60 14.16 -2.02
CA ARG A 108 -12.82 13.79 -1.30
C ARG A 108 -12.49 13.40 0.14
N ASP A 109 -13.45 13.56 1.03
CA ASP A 109 -13.25 13.22 2.44
C ASP A 109 -13.20 11.69 2.61
N VAL A 110 -12.38 11.18 3.53
CA VAL A 110 -12.34 9.74 3.85
C VAL A 110 -13.65 9.23 4.42
N GLU A 111 -14.47 10.09 5.02
CA GLU A 111 -15.83 9.74 5.48
C GLU A 111 -16.76 9.37 4.32
N GLU A 112 -16.43 9.76 3.08
CA GLU A 112 -17.16 9.40 1.86
C GLU A 112 -16.71 8.05 1.28
N TYR A 113 -16.10 7.19 2.10
CA TYR A 113 -15.49 5.93 1.65
C TYR A 113 -16.43 5.05 0.83
N LYS A 114 -17.73 4.99 1.17
CA LYS A 114 -18.72 4.19 0.42
C LYS A 114 -18.90 4.67 -1.00
N GLN A 115 -18.92 5.98 -1.23
CA GLN A 115 -19.03 6.55 -2.58
C GLN A 115 -17.71 6.43 -3.35
N LEU A 116 -16.59 6.46 -2.64
CA LEU A 116 -15.26 6.31 -3.21
C LEU A 116 -14.99 4.87 -3.70
N THR A 117 -15.42 3.87 -2.94
CA THR A 117 -15.14 2.46 -3.23
C THR A 117 -16.29 1.79 -3.99
N ASN A 118 -17.54 2.07 -3.59
CA ASN A 118 -18.77 1.52 -4.18
C ASN A 118 -18.66 0.01 -4.42
N GLU A 119 -18.34 -0.72 -3.34
CA GLU A 119 -18.12 -2.16 -3.41
C GLU A 119 -19.37 -2.91 -3.90
N ARG A 120 -19.15 -3.90 -4.76
CA ARG A 120 -20.19 -4.83 -5.23
C ARG A 120 -19.71 -6.27 -5.15
N VAL A 121 -20.67 -7.18 -5.04
CA VAL A 121 -20.43 -8.62 -5.15
C VAL A 121 -20.55 -9.02 -6.62
N VAL A 122 -19.66 -9.90 -7.05
CA VAL A 122 -19.72 -10.55 -8.37
C VAL A 122 -19.90 -12.05 -8.18
N PRO A 123 -20.55 -12.77 -9.13
CA PRO A 123 -20.92 -14.17 -8.91
C PRO A 123 -19.73 -15.15 -8.90
N TYR A 124 -18.57 -14.75 -9.44
CA TYR A 124 -17.39 -15.61 -9.63
C TYR A 124 -16.27 -15.37 -8.61
N SER A 125 -16.46 -14.50 -7.63
CA SER A 125 -15.45 -14.16 -6.61
C SER A 125 -16.07 -14.03 -5.23
N PHE A 126 -15.36 -14.51 -4.21
CA PHE A 126 -15.71 -14.26 -2.80
C PHE A 126 -15.25 -12.87 -2.32
N ALA A 127 -14.25 -12.29 -2.97
CA ALA A 127 -13.84 -10.92 -2.74
C ALA A 127 -14.76 -9.96 -3.51
N LYS A 128 -15.01 -8.80 -2.91
CA LYS A 128 -15.81 -7.74 -3.54
C LYS A 128 -14.97 -6.96 -4.55
N HIS A 129 -15.66 -6.22 -5.40
CA HIS A 129 -15.09 -5.40 -6.47
C HIS A 129 -15.47 -3.94 -6.28
N SER A 130 -14.53 -3.03 -6.53
CA SER A 130 -14.73 -1.59 -6.31
C SER A 130 -14.65 -0.80 -7.61
N MET A 131 -15.53 0.18 -7.77
CA MET A 131 -15.51 1.11 -8.90
C MET A 131 -15.86 2.52 -8.45
N TYR A 132 -15.19 3.50 -9.03
CA TYR A 132 -15.49 4.89 -8.79
C TYR A 132 -16.11 5.55 -10.03
N LYS A 133 -17.31 6.11 -9.89
CA LYS A 133 -18.07 6.74 -11.01
C LYS A 133 -18.12 5.84 -12.26
N GLY A 134 -18.32 4.54 -12.06
CA GLY A 134 -18.40 3.53 -13.13
C GLY A 134 -17.06 3.13 -13.76
N LYS A 135 -15.92 3.48 -13.15
CA LYS A 135 -14.58 3.14 -13.62
C LYS A 135 -13.80 2.36 -12.55
N SER A 136 -13.03 1.39 -13.00
CA SER A 136 -12.01 0.74 -12.18
C SER A 136 -10.86 1.71 -11.85
N PHE A 137 -10.16 1.48 -10.75
CA PHE A 137 -9.07 2.34 -10.28
C PHE A 137 -7.97 1.54 -9.58
N THR A 138 -6.78 2.11 -9.48
CA THR A 138 -5.64 1.55 -8.74
C THR A 138 -5.38 2.33 -7.46
N VAL A 139 -5.20 1.60 -6.36
CA VAL A 139 -4.58 2.06 -5.10
C VAL A 139 -3.22 1.38 -4.90
N GLY A 140 -2.38 1.92 -4.04
CA GLY A 140 -1.06 1.35 -3.70
C GLY A 140 0.10 2.22 -4.14
N ALA A 141 1.30 1.64 -4.19
CA ALA A 141 2.53 2.39 -4.42
C ALA A 141 2.52 3.13 -5.77
N LEU A 142 2.04 2.49 -6.83
CA LEU A 142 1.94 3.12 -8.14
C LEU A 142 1.01 4.35 -8.11
N ALA A 143 -0.11 4.27 -7.40
CA ALA A 143 -1.05 5.37 -7.24
C ALA A 143 -0.41 6.53 -6.46
N ARG A 144 0.16 6.23 -5.28
CA ARG A 144 0.84 7.21 -4.43
C ARG A 144 1.98 7.89 -5.16
N VAL A 145 2.84 7.16 -5.85
CA VAL A 145 3.95 7.75 -6.61
C VAL A 145 3.44 8.63 -7.75
N ASN A 146 2.42 8.21 -8.51
CA ASN A 146 1.90 9.05 -9.60
C ASN A 146 1.24 10.34 -9.11
N LEU A 147 0.46 10.28 -8.01
CA LEU A 147 -0.27 11.41 -7.45
C LEU A 147 0.63 12.35 -6.61
N LEU A 148 1.60 11.79 -5.88
CA LEU A 148 2.40 12.50 -4.87
C LEU A 148 3.88 12.68 -5.24
N LYS A 149 4.32 12.33 -6.46
CA LYS A 149 5.74 12.43 -6.88
C LYS A 149 6.40 13.78 -6.60
N GLU A 150 5.66 14.88 -6.72
CA GLU A 150 6.20 16.21 -6.47
C GLU A 150 6.49 16.46 -4.98
N ARG A 151 5.80 15.73 -4.09
CA ARG A 151 5.94 15.78 -2.64
C ARG A 151 7.03 14.84 -2.10
N LEU A 152 7.63 14.00 -2.96
CA LEU A 152 8.83 13.24 -2.60
C LEU A 152 10.01 14.20 -2.39
N SER A 153 10.94 13.77 -1.53
CA SER A 153 12.21 14.44 -1.27
C SER A 153 13.35 13.41 -1.21
N GLY A 154 14.58 13.86 -0.94
CA GLY A 154 15.72 12.97 -0.73
C GLY A 154 16.15 12.19 -1.97
N ASP A 155 16.79 11.04 -1.75
CA ASP A 155 17.23 10.14 -2.81
C ASP A 155 16.06 9.46 -3.49
N ALA A 156 14.94 9.21 -2.80
CA ALA A 156 13.71 8.71 -3.43
C ALA A 156 13.28 9.61 -4.61
N LYS A 157 13.18 10.94 -4.41
CA LYS A 157 12.85 11.89 -5.49
C LYS A 157 13.89 11.86 -6.62
N LYS A 158 15.18 11.89 -6.25
CA LYS A 158 16.28 11.90 -7.24
C LYS A 158 16.28 10.64 -8.10
N ARG A 159 15.99 9.47 -7.53
CA ARG A 159 15.94 8.20 -8.25
C ARG A 159 14.68 8.09 -9.08
N LEU A 160 13.52 8.50 -8.55
CA LEU A 160 12.28 8.54 -9.33
C LEU A 160 12.45 9.36 -10.61
N LYS A 161 13.04 10.56 -10.53
CA LYS A 161 13.32 11.41 -11.70
C LYS A 161 14.12 10.72 -12.81
N LYS A 162 14.95 9.72 -12.49
CA LYS A 162 15.78 9.01 -13.47
C LYS A 162 15.04 7.89 -14.19
N ILE A 163 14.02 7.30 -13.58
CA ILE A 163 13.35 6.08 -14.08
C ILE A 163 11.88 6.31 -14.46
N TYR A 164 11.29 7.40 -13.97
CA TYR A 164 9.89 7.72 -14.22
C TYR A 164 9.70 8.10 -15.69
N ASN A 165 8.65 7.57 -16.29
CA ASN A 165 8.24 7.87 -17.66
C ASN A 165 6.71 7.79 -17.76
N LYS A 166 6.15 8.13 -18.93
CA LYS A 166 4.69 8.16 -19.15
C LYS A 166 4.00 6.80 -18.91
N ASN A 167 4.69 5.67 -19.16
CA ASN A 167 4.10 4.34 -19.01
C ASN A 167 3.71 4.01 -17.57
N TRP A 168 4.25 4.72 -16.56
CA TRP A 168 3.83 4.56 -15.16
C TRP A 168 2.36 4.93 -14.92
N GLN A 169 1.75 5.70 -15.83
CA GLN A 169 0.32 6.04 -15.79
C GLN A 169 -0.54 5.02 -16.54
N GLN A 170 0.06 4.06 -17.24
CA GLN A 170 -0.63 3.23 -18.24
C GLN A 170 -0.36 1.74 -18.06
N ASN A 171 0.63 1.35 -17.27
CA ASN A 171 1.06 -0.04 -17.12
C ASN A 171 1.26 -0.40 -15.64
N PRO A 172 0.49 -1.35 -15.07
CA PRO A 172 0.55 -1.70 -13.65
C PRO A 172 1.87 -2.38 -13.27
N LEU A 173 2.63 -2.90 -14.24
CA LEU A 173 3.90 -3.58 -13.98
C LEU A 173 4.96 -2.62 -13.38
N TYR A 174 4.78 -1.31 -13.49
CA TYR A 174 5.63 -0.31 -12.80
C TYR A 174 5.37 -0.22 -11.30
N ASN A 175 4.35 -0.89 -10.74
CA ASN A 175 4.10 -0.89 -9.30
C ASN A 175 5.30 -1.45 -8.51
N ASN A 176 6.05 -2.41 -9.05
CA ASN A 176 7.27 -2.93 -8.41
C ASN A 176 8.34 -1.84 -8.27
N HIS A 177 8.53 -1.00 -9.30
CA HIS A 177 9.44 0.14 -9.25
C HIS A 177 8.94 1.20 -8.26
N ALA A 178 7.63 1.45 -8.23
CA ALA A 178 7.01 2.35 -7.27
C ALA A 178 7.21 1.89 -5.81
N GLN A 179 7.02 0.58 -5.53
CA GLN A 179 7.27 0.00 -4.22
C GLN A 179 8.74 0.16 -3.78
N LEU A 180 9.71 0.00 -4.69
CA LEU A 180 11.13 0.23 -4.38
C LEU A 180 11.42 1.71 -4.08
N ILE A 181 10.78 2.64 -4.78
CA ILE A 181 10.86 4.08 -4.48
C ILE A 181 10.31 4.37 -3.08
N GLU A 182 9.18 3.78 -2.71
CA GLU A 182 8.62 3.92 -1.38
C GLU A 182 9.48 3.30 -0.29
N ILE A 183 10.09 2.15 -0.55
CA ILE A 183 11.05 1.53 0.38
C ILE A 183 12.20 2.48 0.65
N ILE A 184 12.79 3.09 -0.39
CA ILE A 184 13.85 4.09 -0.24
C ILE A 184 13.34 5.28 0.57
N TYR A 185 12.17 5.82 0.22
CA TYR A 185 11.57 6.93 0.96
C TYR A 185 11.38 6.61 2.46
N CYS A 186 10.83 5.45 2.78
CA CYS A 186 10.64 4.97 4.15
C CYS A 186 11.97 4.87 4.90
N LEU A 187 13.00 4.26 4.28
CA LEU A 187 14.33 4.14 4.88
C LEU A 187 14.97 5.52 5.11
N GLU A 188 14.76 6.50 4.24
CA GLU A 188 15.24 7.87 4.46
C GLU A 188 14.44 8.62 5.54
N ARG A 189 13.16 8.29 5.70
CA ARG A 189 12.24 8.96 6.64
C ARG A 189 12.36 8.45 8.06
N ILE A 190 12.64 7.15 8.26
CA ILE A 190 12.74 6.52 9.59
C ILE A 190 13.72 7.26 10.53
N PRO A 191 14.96 7.62 10.12
CA PRO A 191 15.88 8.36 10.99
C PRO A 191 15.34 9.73 11.44
N LYS A 192 14.58 10.41 10.57
CA LYS A 192 13.93 11.69 10.90
C LYS A 192 12.83 11.48 11.94
N ILE A 193 11.99 10.45 11.76
CA ILE A 193 10.93 10.08 12.70
C ILE A 193 11.52 9.68 14.06
N VAL A 194 12.59 8.85 14.06
CA VAL A 194 13.33 8.49 15.28
C VAL A 194 13.77 9.73 16.05
N ASN A 195 14.39 10.71 15.38
CA ASN A 195 14.84 11.93 16.04
C ASN A 195 13.67 12.76 16.62
N ILE A 196 12.48 12.73 15.99
CA ILE A 196 11.26 13.34 16.52
C ILE A 196 10.81 12.61 17.78
N ILE A 197 10.63 11.28 17.71
CA ILE A 197 10.13 10.45 18.82
C ILE A 197 11.01 10.60 20.06
N LYS A 198 12.34 10.63 19.90
CA LYS A 198 13.29 10.83 21.02
C LYS A 198 13.05 12.10 21.83
N ARG A 199 12.40 13.11 21.25
CA ARG A 199 12.09 14.40 21.90
C ARG A 199 10.69 14.42 22.49
N LEU A 200 9.84 13.45 22.16
CA LEU A 200 8.49 13.36 22.68
C LEU A 200 8.49 12.77 24.10
N LYS A 201 7.62 13.32 24.95
CA LYS A 201 7.28 12.68 26.22
C LYS A 201 6.27 11.58 25.96
N ASN A 202 6.31 10.52 26.76
CA ASN A 202 5.32 9.45 26.67
C ASN A 202 3.89 10.02 26.69
N PRO A 203 3.00 9.50 25.82
CA PRO A 203 1.65 10.01 25.72
C PRO A 203 0.90 9.81 27.03
N LYS A 204 0.13 10.83 27.44
CA LYS A 204 -0.86 10.68 28.52
C LYS A 204 -2.09 9.99 27.92
N VAL A 205 -2.49 8.85 28.46
CA VAL A 205 -3.74 8.20 28.06
C VAL A 205 -4.89 9.01 28.62
N GLY A 206 -5.57 9.78 27.76
CA GLY A 206 -6.78 10.52 28.12
C GLY A 206 -7.99 9.59 28.18
N LYS A 207 -9.02 9.99 28.94
CA LYS A 207 -10.33 9.31 28.94
C LYS A 207 -11.04 9.55 27.61
N GLU A 208 -11.77 8.53 27.13
CA GLU A 208 -12.62 8.63 25.95
C GLU A 208 -13.67 9.74 26.15
N LYS A 209 -13.82 10.61 25.15
CA LYS A 209 -14.77 11.74 25.23
C LYS A 209 -16.23 11.31 25.04
N SER A 210 -16.45 10.26 24.23
CA SER A 210 -17.77 9.68 23.97
C SER A 210 -17.66 8.18 23.79
N LEU A 211 -18.67 7.45 24.26
CA LEU A 211 -18.84 6.01 24.08
C LEU A 211 -19.85 5.67 22.98
N THR A 212 -20.36 6.68 22.27
CA THR A 212 -21.34 6.55 21.19
C THR A 212 -20.98 7.51 20.06
N GLY A 213 -21.06 7.02 18.81
CA GLY A 213 -20.73 7.79 17.61
C GLY A 213 -20.22 6.88 16.50
N GLU A 214 -19.96 7.45 15.33
CA GLU A 214 -19.38 6.76 14.18
C GLU A 214 -18.23 7.59 13.60
N ALA A 215 -17.26 6.91 12.99
CA ALA A 215 -16.14 7.56 12.33
C ALA A 215 -15.48 6.61 11.33
N THR A 216 -14.87 7.19 10.30
CA THR A 216 -14.05 6.50 9.32
C THR A 216 -12.58 6.88 9.51
N GLY A 217 -11.73 5.89 9.67
CA GLY A 217 -10.28 6.06 9.63
C GLY A 217 -9.70 5.41 8.37
N ALA A 218 -8.77 6.09 7.72
CA ALA A 218 -8.05 5.55 6.58
C ALA A 218 -6.53 5.63 6.78
N VAL A 219 -5.81 4.64 6.25
CA VAL A 219 -4.34 4.64 6.17
C VAL A 219 -3.89 4.03 4.86
N GLU A 220 -2.77 4.50 4.32
CA GLU A 220 -2.10 3.82 3.21
C GLU A 220 -1.36 2.59 3.73
N ALA A 221 -1.99 1.43 3.61
CA ALA A 221 -1.30 0.17 3.71
C ALA A 221 -0.33 0.00 2.52
N PRO A 222 0.65 -0.92 2.58
CA PRO A 222 1.60 -1.11 1.47
C PRO A 222 0.91 -1.33 0.10
N ARG A 223 -0.24 -2.02 0.11
CA ARG A 223 -1.04 -2.37 -1.07
C ARG A 223 -2.06 -1.31 -1.51
N GLY A 224 -2.23 -0.24 -0.72
CA GLY A 224 -3.16 0.85 -1.01
C GLY A 224 -3.95 1.30 0.21
N THR A 225 -4.94 2.17 -0.02
CA THR A 225 -5.76 2.74 1.04
C THR A 225 -6.59 1.66 1.75
N LEU A 226 -6.54 1.62 3.07
CA LEU A 226 -7.32 0.74 3.93
C LEU A 226 -8.31 1.60 4.72
N TYR A 227 -9.60 1.35 4.55
CA TYR A 227 -10.66 2.06 5.27
C TYR A 227 -11.21 1.21 6.39
N HIS A 228 -11.35 1.80 7.56
CA HIS A 228 -12.01 1.22 8.73
C HIS A 228 -13.11 2.19 9.18
N HIS A 229 -14.36 1.78 9.03
CA HIS A 229 -15.51 2.52 9.54
C HIS A 229 -16.15 1.75 10.71
N PHE A 230 -16.35 2.43 11.83
CA PHE A 230 -16.96 1.83 13.01
C PHE A 230 -18.07 2.72 13.55
N ALA A 231 -19.18 2.11 13.94
CA ALA A 231 -20.21 2.73 14.76
C ALA A 231 -20.21 2.11 16.16
N LEU A 232 -20.21 2.96 17.18
CA LEU A 232 -20.22 2.62 18.59
C LEU A 232 -21.53 3.03 19.26
N LYS A 233 -22.01 2.21 20.18
CA LYS A 233 -23.11 2.53 21.12
C LYS A 233 -22.77 2.01 22.51
N ASN A 234 -22.74 2.90 23.50
CA ASN A 234 -22.41 2.57 24.89
C ASN A 234 -21.11 1.76 25.04
N GLY A 235 -20.09 2.14 24.28
CA GLY A 235 -18.74 1.56 24.32
C GLY A 235 -18.62 0.23 23.58
N ARG A 236 -19.65 -0.19 22.83
CA ARG A 236 -19.66 -1.42 22.04
C ARG A 236 -19.76 -1.11 20.55
N ILE A 237 -19.05 -1.88 19.73
CA ILE A 237 -19.16 -1.84 18.27
C ILE A 237 -20.53 -2.41 17.89
N VAL A 238 -21.33 -1.60 17.19
CA VAL A 238 -22.64 -1.99 16.64
C VAL A 238 -22.61 -2.13 15.11
N SER A 239 -21.63 -1.50 14.45
CA SER A 239 -21.34 -1.69 13.03
C SER A 239 -19.84 -1.59 12.79
N ALA A 240 -19.34 -2.41 11.88
CA ALA A 240 -17.96 -2.38 11.41
C ALA A 240 -17.95 -2.64 9.91
N ASP A 241 -17.26 -1.79 9.17
CA ASP A 241 -17.07 -1.92 7.73
C ASP A 241 -15.59 -1.67 7.41
N ILE A 242 -14.99 -2.61 6.69
CA ILE A 242 -13.55 -2.61 6.41
C ILE A 242 -13.39 -2.83 4.92
N ILE A 243 -12.77 -1.87 4.24
CA ILE A 243 -12.50 -1.94 2.81
C ILE A 243 -11.01 -2.14 2.60
N THR A 244 -10.64 -3.30 2.05
CA THR A 244 -9.23 -3.65 1.91
C THR A 244 -8.66 -3.15 0.58
N PRO A 245 -7.33 -2.92 0.50
CA PRO A 245 -6.71 -2.45 -0.75
C PRO A 245 -6.81 -3.46 -1.90
N THR A 246 -6.88 -4.76 -1.59
CA THR A 246 -6.97 -5.79 -2.63
C THR A 246 -8.33 -5.75 -3.31
N ASP A 247 -9.42 -5.62 -2.55
CA ASP A 247 -10.79 -5.51 -3.10
C ASP A 247 -10.95 -4.27 -3.99
N GLN A 248 -10.27 -3.19 -3.64
CA GLN A 248 -10.22 -1.96 -4.44
C GLN A 248 -9.54 -2.15 -5.79
N ASN A 249 -8.50 -2.97 -5.85
CA ASN A 249 -7.70 -3.19 -7.06
C ASN A 249 -8.26 -4.29 -7.98
N LEU A 250 -9.23 -5.11 -7.54
CA LEU A 250 -9.65 -6.31 -8.30
C LEU A 250 -10.21 -6.00 -9.67
N ASP A 251 -11.06 -4.97 -9.80
CA ASP A 251 -11.59 -4.56 -11.12
C ASP A 251 -10.50 -4.08 -12.08
N GLU A 252 -9.52 -3.33 -11.58
CA GLU A 252 -8.43 -2.84 -12.40
C GLU A 252 -7.49 -3.98 -12.79
N MET A 253 -7.30 -4.95 -11.89
CA MET A 253 -6.57 -6.19 -12.18
C MET A 253 -7.25 -6.99 -13.29
N GLU A 254 -8.56 -7.21 -13.22
CA GLU A 254 -9.34 -7.89 -14.26
C GLU A 254 -9.29 -7.16 -15.60
N ARG A 255 -9.39 -5.82 -15.57
CA ARG A 255 -9.22 -4.97 -16.75
C ARG A 255 -7.84 -5.19 -17.39
N PHE A 256 -6.75 -5.20 -16.62
CA PHE A 256 -5.41 -5.42 -17.17
C PHE A 256 -5.12 -6.87 -17.56
N LEU A 257 -5.77 -7.84 -16.94
CA LEU A 257 -5.74 -9.23 -17.40
C LEU A 257 -6.37 -9.34 -18.78
N LYS A 258 -7.52 -8.71 -19.00
CA LYS A 258 -8.17 -8.66 -20.32
C LYS A 258 -7.28 -7.98 -21.37
N ILE A 259 -6.76 -6.79 -21.09
CA ILE A 259 -5.87 -6.06 -22.02
C ILE A 259 -4.65 -6.93 -22.38
N THR A 260 -3.99 -7.51 -21.37
CA THR A 260 -2.83 -8.37 -21.59
C THR A 260 -3.18 -9.60 -22.41
N ALA A 261 -4.31 -10.26 -22.13
CA ALA A 261 -4.77 -11.43 -22.88
C ALA A 261 -5.05 -11.10 -24.35
N GLU A 262 -5.76 -10.00 -24.62
CA GLU A 262 -6.09 -9.55 -25.98
C GLU A 262 -4.82 -9.26 -26.79
N ASN A 263 -3.85 -8.57 -26.20
CA ASN A 263 -2.57 -8.27 -26.84
C ASN A 263 -1.75 -9.56 -27.12
N LEU A 264 -1.67 -10.47 -26.14
CA LEU A 264 -0.93 -11.73 -26.31
C LEU A 264 -1.53 -12.64 -27.39
N LEU A 265 -2.86 -12.65 -27.50
CA LEU A 265 -3.57 -13.39 -28.55
C LEU A 265 -3.30 -12.78 -29.93
N ALA A 266 -3.31 -11.44 -30.05
CA ALA A 266 -2.95 -10.75 -31.29
C ALA A 266 -1.49 -11.04 -31.71
N GLU A 267 -0.57 -11.14 -30.74
CA GLU A 267 0.83 -11.50 -30.95
C GLU A 267 1.07 -13.02 -31.15
N LYS A 268 0.03 -13.86 -31.02
CA LYS A 268 0.14 -15.33 -31.04
C LYS A 268 1.19 -15.88 -30.07
N SER A 269 1.30 -15.24 -28.90
CA SER A 269 2.30 -15.58 -27.89
C SER A 269 1.99 -16.92 -27.21
N SER A 270 3.03 -17.74 -26.99
CA SER A 270 2.94 -18.98 -26.21
C SER A 270 3.07 -18.75 -24.69
N GLU A 271 3.42 -17.54 -24.26
CA GLU A 271 3.69 -17.19 -22.85
C GLU A 271 2.45 -16.69 -22.09
N LEU A 272 1.24 -17.07 -22.51
CA LEU A 272 -0.02 -16.50 -22.02
C LEU A 272 -0.12 -16.53 -20.48
N THR A 273 0.01 -17.72 -19.88
CA THR A 273 -0.10 -17.91 -18.42
C THR A 273 0.91 -17.06 -17.65
N GLN A 274 2.19 -17.07 -18.07
CA GLN A 274 3.25 -16.38 -17.34
C GLN A 274 3.02 -14.86 -17.31
N LYS A 275 2.63 -14.27 -18.44
CA LYS A 275 2.39 -12.82 -18.54
C LYS A 275 1.13 -12.41 -17.77
N LEU A 276 0.06 -13.21 -17.82
CA LEU A 276 -1.15 -12.95 -17.03
C LEU A 276 -0.86 -13.01 -15.53
N GLU A 277 -0.07 -13.98 -15.07
CA GLU A 277 0.34 -14.02 -13.67
C GLU A 277 1.25 -12.84 -13.27
N MET A 278 2.06 -12.30 -14.20
CA MET A 278 2.83 -11.08 -13.94
C MET A 278 1.92 -9.89 -13.63
N VAL A 279 0.79 -9.74 -14.34
CA VAL A 279 -0.20 -8.70 -14.06
C VAL A 279 -0.75 -8.85 -12.65
N VAL A 280 -1.23 -10.05 -12.29
CA VAL A 280 -1.76 -10.32 -10.94
C VAL A 280 -0.74 -9.97 -9.88
N ARG A 281 0.51 -10.43 -10.03
CA ARG A 281 1.58 -10.18 -9.06
C ARG A 281 1.99 -8.71 -8.96
N ALA A 282 1.86 -7.94 -10.04
CA ALA A 282 2.18 -6.52 -10.03
C ALA A 282 1.27 -5.72 -9.09
N PHE A 283 0.03 -6.14 -8.85
CA PHE A 283 -0.86 -5.50 -7.87
C PHE A 283 -0.56 -5.91 -6.41
N ASP A 284 0.36 -6.86 -6.17
CA ASP A 284 0.66 -7.42 -4.84
C ASP A 284 -0.62 -7.78 -4.04
N PRO A 285 -1.52 -8.63 -4.58
CA PRO A 285 -2.78 -8.93 -3.90
C PRO A 285 -2.54 -9.71 -2.60
N CYS A 286 -3.23 -9.30 -1.54
CA CYS A 286 -3.32 -10.06 -0.30
C CYS A 286 -4.63 -10.85 -0.28
N ILE A 287 -4.62 -12.07 -0.83
CA ILE A 287 -5.85 -12.90 -0.92
C ILE A 287 -6.45 -13.19 0.47
N SER A 288 -5.61 -13.34 1.50
CA SER A 288 -6.09 -13.52 2.88
C SER A 288 -6.70 -12.25 3.49
N CYS A 289 -6.42 -11.08 2.92
CA CYS A 289 -6.99 -9.82 3.37
C CYS A 289 -8.32 -9.51 2.67
N SER A 290 -8.53 -9.96 1.43
CA SER A 290 -9.70 -9.64 0.58
C SER A 290 -10.97 -10.40 0.90
N ALA A 291 -10.90 -11.43 1.74
CA ALA A 291 -12.07 -12.18 2.15
C ALA A 291 -11.98 -12.52 3.64
N HIS A 292 -13.08 -12.28 4.36
CA HIS A 292 -13.23 -12.64 5.75
C HIS A 292 -14.16 -13.84 5.87
N PHE A 293 -13.75 -14.85 6.63
CA PHE A 293 -14.55 -16.02 6.92
C PHE A 293 -14.93 -16.04 8.40
N ILE A 294 -16.21 -16.24 8.71
CA ILE A 294 -16.68 -16.46 10.08
C ILE A 294 -17.27 -17.86 10.17
N LYS A 295 -16.79 -18.63 11.14
CA LYS A 295 -17.43 -19.87 11.58
C LYS A 295 -18.45 -19.53 12.66
N VAL A 296 -19.73 -19.56 12.32
CA VAL A 296 -20.82 -19.36 13.30
C VAL A 296 -21.11 -20.69 13.97
N ASN A 297 -20.73 -20.82 15.24
CA ASN A 297 -21.20 -21.91 16.08
C ASN A 297 -22.61 -21.55 16.57
N LYS A 298 -23.63 -22.20 16.03
CA LYS A 298 -24.97 -22.13 16.63
C LYS A 298 -24.91 -22.82 18.00
N LYS A 299 -25.25 -22.07 19.06
CA LYS A 299 -25.58 -22.65 20.36
C LYS A 299 -26.96 -23.29 20.31
#